data_AF-A0A1B6GI39-F1
#
_entry.id   AF-A0A1B6GI39-F1
#
_cell.length_a   1.000
_cell.length_b   1.000
_cell.length_c   1.000
_cell.angle_alpha   90.00
_cell.angle_beta   90.00
_cell.angle_gamma   90.00
#
_symmetry.space_group_name_H-M   'P 1'
#
loop_
_entity.id
_entity.type
_entity.pdbx_description
1 polymer ?
#
loop_
_entity_poly.entity_id
_entity_poly.type
_entity_poly.pdbx_seq_one_letter_code
_entity_poly.pdbx_strand_id
1 'polypeptide(L)'
;IDQTEEENAQKELDNFLILAIRHYMMSLEIGESDNLSIFRVVSLWLNNNHHDELQEELSRHINKVPTFKVLPVLPQLVARITENTGELSMSMLHNLIERCAKDHPHHVLPLLLALANSYKDKDYCQSPLQGASKPETRVVAAQHMLSKMKQKSNLKTLIRDMQVVSEAYISLANFPHTPDKSCKVFKIPKSEPITKLKNVEHVLCPTVTLPVKKSGNYQNVLGIQGFVETYYSVGGINVPKKIECICTDGRKRPQLVKGNDDLRQDAVMQQVFTIMNSLLQENKETLTRRLLIRTYKVVPLSQRSGVIEWCNNTTPLATYLIGGGGVTGAHTRYRKEDWSPTVCR
;
A
#
# COMPACT_ATOMS: atom_id res chain seq x y z
N ILE A 1 -8.58 21.70 -46.64
CA ILE A 1 -8.90 20.27 -46.85
C ILE A 1 -8.24 19.50 -45.71
N ASP A 2 -6.93 19.64 -45.55
CA ASP A 2 -6.14 19.00 -44.48
C ASP A 2 -6.67 19.27 -43.05
N GLN A 3 -6.99 20.51 -42.69
CA GLN A 3 -7.52 20.84 -41.35
C GLN A 3 -8.90 20.21 -41.09
N THR A 4 -9.74 20.11 -42.13
CA THR A 4 -11.07 19.50 -42.02
C THR A 4 -10.97 17.98 -41.94
N GLU A 5 -10.02 17.37 -42.63
CA GLU A 5 -9.73 15.94 -42.52
C GLU A 5 -9.17 15.59 -41.12
N GLU A 6 -8.28 16.42 -40.59
CA GLU A 6 -7.75 16.28 -39.23
C GLU A 6 -8.86 16.39 -38.17
N GLU A 7 -9.75 17.38 -38.28
CA GLU A 7 -10.91 17.53 -37.40
C GLU A 7 -11.88 16.33 -37.48
N ASN A 8 -12.08 15.77 -38.66
CA ASN A 8 -12.94 14.59 -38.84
C ASN A 8 -12.29 13.33 -38.24
N ALA A 9 -10.99 13.13 -38.45
CA ALA A 9 -10.25 12.02 -37.84
C ALA A 9 -10.25 12.11 -36.32
N GLN A 10 -10.10 13.31 -35.75
CA GLN A 10 -10.17 13.52 -34.30
C GLN A 10 -11.57 13.17 -33.75
N LYS A 11 -12.64 13.61 -34.42
CA LYS A 11 -14.02 13.24 -34.03
C LYS A 11 -14.26 11.74 -34.07
N GLU A 12 -13.74 11.04 -35.08
CA GLU A 12 -13.83 9.58 -35.15
C GLU A 12 -13.09 8.91 -33.98
N LEU A 13 -11.89 9.39 -33.66
CA LEU A 13 -11.10 8.89 -32.53
C LEU A 13 -11.86 9.08 -31.21
N ASP A 14 -12.46 10.25 -31.00
CA ASP A 14 -13.24 10.58 -29.81
C ASP A 14 -14.49 9.68 -29.70
N ASN A 15 -15.18 9.45 -30.82
CA ASN A 15 -16.30 8.51 -30.87
C ASN A 15 -15.88 7.08 -30.49
N PHE A 16 -14.76 6.59 -31.01
CA PHE A 16 -14.23 5.26 -30.65
C PHE A 16 -13.82 5.19 -29.18
N LEU A 17 -13.24 6.27 -28.63
CA LEU A 17 -12.89 6.36 -27.23
C LEU A 17 -14.12 6.27 -26.32
N ILE A 18 -15.18 7.02 -26.62
CA ILE A 18 -16.43 7.01 -25.85
C ILE A 18 -17.09 5.63 -25.93
N LEU A 19 -17.17 5.03 -27.13
CA LEU A 19 -17.69 3.68 -27.33
C LEU A 19 -16.90 2.63 -26.54
N ALA A 20 -15.56 2.73 -26.56
CA ALA A 20 -14.71 1.83 -25.79
C ALA A 20 -14.97 1.93 -24.30
N ILE A 21 -15.00 3.15 -23.72
CA ILE A 21 -15.30 3.32 -22.29
C ILE A 21 -16.68 2.79 -21.95
N ARG A 22 -17.71 3.10 -22.76
CA ARG A 22 -19.07 2.60 -22.55
C ARG A 22 -19.10 1.08 -22.43
N HIS A 23 -18.51 0.37 -23.40
CA HIS A 23 -18.53 -1.09 -23.41
C HIS A 23 -17.67 -1.72 -22.32
N TYR A 24 -16.50 -1.14 -21.98
CA TYR A 24 -15.72 -1.59 -20.84
C TYR A 24 -16.48 -1.44 -19.52
N MET A 25 -17.15 -0.30 -19.33
CA MET A 25 -17.94 -0.04 -18.13
C MET A 25 -19.15 -0.96 -18.00
N MET A 26 -19.87 -1.21 -19.09
CA MET A 26 -20.98 -2.18 -19.11
C MET A 26 -20.50 -3.61 -18.80
N SER A 27 -19.33 -4.00 -19.33
CA SER A 27 -18.70 -5.28 -19.00
C SER A 27 -18.35 -5.38 -17.50
N LEU A 28 -17.81 -4.30 -16.92
CA LEU A 28 -17.52 -4.22 -15.49
C LEU A 28 -18.77 -4.14 -14.61
N GLU A 29 -19.90 -3.69 -15.12
CA GLU A 29 -21.17 -3.70 -14.40
C GLU A 29 -21.75 -5.12 -14.33
N ILE A 30 -21.79 -5.82 -15.46
CA ILE A 30 -22.51 -7.11 -15.61
C ILE A 30 -21.61 -8.32 -15.33
N GLY A 31 -20.36 -8.31 -15.81
CA GLY A 31 -19.51 -9.49 -15.82
C GLY A 31 -19.01 -9.90 -14.44
N GLU A 32 -18.80 -11.19 -14.18
CA GLU A 32 -18.24 -11.66 -12.90
C GLU A 32 -16.76 -12.06 -12.97
N SER A 33 -16.25 -12.31 -14.18
CA SER A 33 -14.97 -12.97 -14.42
C SER A 33 -13.80 -12.03 -14.70
N ASP A 34 -13.98 -11.01 -15.55
CA ASP A 34 -12.89 -10.09 -15.94
C ASP A 34 -12.94 -8.79 -15.13
N ASN A 35 -12.09 -8.73 -14.09
CA ASN A 35 -11.88 -7.52 -13.30
C ASN A 35 -10.65 -6.72 -13.74
N LEU A 36 -9.87 -7.19 -14.73
CA LEU A 36 -8.63 -6.53 -15.16
C LEU A 36 -8.89 -5.41 -16.18
N SER A 37 -10.03 -5.47 -16.88
CA SER A 37 -10.50 -4.38 -17.74
C SER A 37 -10.58 -3.01 -17.03
N ILE A 38 -10.71 -2.99 -15.68
CA ILE A 38 -10.67 -1.75 -14.89
C ILE A 38 -9.35 -0.98 -15.07
N PHE A 39 -8.22 -1.66 -15.25
CA PHE A 39 -6.93 -1.00 -15.49
C PHE A 39 -6.96 -0.25 -16.82
N ARG A 40 -7.60 -0.82 -17.84
CA ARG A 40 -7.76 -0.16 -19.14
C ARG A 40 -8.70 1.04 -19.06
N VAL A 41 -9.83 0.91 -18.35
CA VAL A 41 -10.75 2.03 -18.09
C VAL A 41 -10.03 3.19 -17.40
N VAL A 42 -9.32 2.91 -16.31
CA VAL A 42 -8.58 3.94 -15.57
C VAL A 42 -7.49 4.56 -16.45
N SER A 43 -6.78 3.78 -17.25
CA SER A 43 -5.79 4.33 -18.20
C SER A 43 -6.43 5.26 -19.22
N LEU A 44 -7.57 4.89 -19.80
CA LEU A 44 -8.28 5.72 -20.78
C LEU A 44 -8.84 6.99 -20.13
N TRP A 45 -9.46 6.87 -18.96
CA TRP A 45 -9.99 8.01 -18.23
C TRP A 45 -8.89 9.01 -17.84
N LEU A 46 -7.78 8.52 -17.30
CA LEU A 46 -6.71 9.37 -16.78
C LEU A 46 -5.88 10.05 -17.87
N ASN A 47 -5.83 9.49 -19.08
CA ASN A 47 -5.13 10.09 -20.22
C ASN A 47 -5.99 11.09 -21.00
N ASN A 48 -7.32 11.02 -20.85
CA ASN A 48 -8.28 11.85 -21.59
C ASN A 48 -9.17 12.65 -20.62
N ASN A 49 -8.59 13.15 -19.54
CA ASN A 49 -9.33 13.91 -18.51
C ASN A 49 -9.85 15.26 -19.00
N HIS A 50 -9.44 15.76 -20.17
CA HIS A 50 -9.91 17.03 -20.73
C HIS A 50 -11.20 16.88 -21.55
N HIS A 51 -11.63 15.66 -21.86
CA HIS A 51 -12.78 15.41 -22.74
C HIS A 51 -14.08 15.34 -21.94
N ASP A 52 -14.94 16.36 -22.05
CA ASP A 52 -16.16 16.48 -21.25
C ASP A 52 -17.18 15.36 -21.53
N GLU A 53 -17.41 15.01 -22.80
CA GLU A 53 -18.37 13.94 -23.16
C GLU A 53 -17.95 12.57 -22.58
N LEU A 54 -16.64 12.32 -22.49
CA LEU A 54 -16.09 11.12 -21.89
C LEU A 54 -16.36 11.08 -20.39
N GLN A 55 -16.17 12.21 -19.71
CA GLN A 55 -16.47 12.33 -18.28
C GLN A 55 -17.96 12.14 -18.01
N GLU A 56 -18.82 12.69 -18.87
CA GLU A 56 -20.27 12.53 -18.77
C GLU A 56 -20.65 11.06 -18.92
N GLU A 57 -20.15 10.36 -19.94
CA GLU A 57 -20.42 8.93 -20.13
C GLU A 57 -19.89 8.10 -18.96
N LEU A 58 -18.69 8.39 -18.45
CA LEU A 58 -18.13 7.70 -17.29
C LEU A 58 -19.00 7.90 -16.04
N SER A 59 -19.51 9.11 -15.83
CA SER A 59 -20.34 9.45 -14.66
C SER A 59 -21.62 8.61 -14.58
N ARG A 60 -22.18 8.20 -15.72
CA ARG A 60 -23.40 7.38 -15.82
C ARG A 60 -23.19 5.95 -15.32
N HIS A 61 -21.98 5.40 -15.48
CA HIS A 61 -21.68 3.99 -15.19
C HIS A 61 -20.81 3.79 -13.95
N ILE A 62 -19.94 4.75 -13.59
CA ILE A 62 -18.97 4.60 -12.47
C ILE A 62 -19.66 4.33 -11.13
N ASN A 63 -20.89 4.83 -10.96
CA ASN A 63 -21.69 4.62 -9.76
C ASN A 63 -22.33 3.23 -9.66
N LYS A 64 -22.44 2.52 -10.78
CA LYS A 64 -23.04 1.18 -10.87
C LYS A 64 -22.01 0.07 -10.74
N VAL A 65 -20.75 0.35 -11.12
CA VAL A 65 -19.66 -0.63 -11.00
C VAL A 65 -19.47 -1.04 -9.53
N PRO A 66 -19.40 -2.36 -9.23
CA PRO A 66 -19.12 -2.84 -7.89
C PRO A 66 -17.74 -2.40 -7.38
N THR A 67 -17.69 -1.89 -6.15
CA THR A 67 -16.49 -1.29 -5.55
C THR A 67 -15.32 -2.27 -5.40
N PHE A 68 -15.58 -3.57 -5.23
CA PHE A 68 -14.54 -4.60 -5.12
C PHE A 68 -13.66 -4.72 -6.38
N LYS A 69 -14.20 -4.37 -7.56
CA LYS A 69 -13.46 -4.38 -8.84
C LYS A 69 -12.51 -3.20 -8.99
N VAL A 70 -12.74 -2.12 -8.25
CA VAL A 70 -11.96 -0.89 -8.30
C VAL A 70 -10.76 -0.95 -7.35
N LEU A 71 -10.79 -1.82 -6.33
CA LEU A 71 -9.70 -1.94 -5.35
C LEU A 71 -8.30 -2.13 -5.96
N PRO A 72 -8.10 -2.93 -7.03
CA PRO A 72 -6.79 -3.09 -7.64
C PRO A 72 -6.22 -1.81 -8.27
N VAL A 73 -7.04 -0.82 -8.64
CA VAL A 73 -6.58 0.46 -9.22
C VAL A 73 -6.60 1.61 -8.22
N LEU A 74 -7.10 1.38 -7.00
CA LEU A 74 -7.18 2.42 -5.98
C LEU A 74 -5.85 3.09 -5.64
N PRO A 75 -4.70 2.39 -5.53
CA PRO A 75 -3.44 3.07 -5.25
C PRO A 75 -3.09 4.15 -6.28
N GLN A 76 -3.38 3.90 -7.56
CA GLN A 76 -3.15 4.83 -8.67
C GLN A 76 -4.15 6.00 -8.64
N LEU A 77 -5.40 5.73 -8.26
CA LEU A 77 -6.46 6.74 -8.15
C LEU A 77 -6.25 7.66 -6.94
N VAL A 78 -5.95 7.10 -5.76
CA VAL A 78 -5.69 7.86 -4.52
C VAL A 78 -4.49 8.81 -4.70
N ALA A 79 -3.47 8.40 -5.47
CA ALA A 79 -2.30 9.24 -5.73
C ALA A 79 -2.61 10.54 -6.50
N ARG A 80 -3.77 10.63 -7.17
CA ARG A 80 -4.18 11.75 -8.05
C ARG A 80 -5.25 12.66 -7.45
N ILE A 81 -5.71 12.41 -6.21
CA ILE A 81 -6.73 13.27 -5.60
C ILE A 81 -6.21 14.70 -5.42
N THR A 82 -7.08 15.69 -5.62
CA THR A 82 -6.79 17.10 -5.35
C THR A 82 -7.98 17.75 -4.64
N GLU A 83 -7.83 18.99 -4.17
CA GLU A 83 -8.91 19.74 -3.51
C GLU A 83 -9.94 20.31 -4.50
N ASN A 84 -9.62 20.38 -5.79
CA ASN A 84 -10.49 21.00 -6.79
C ASN A 84 -11.70 20.11 -7.10
N THR A 85 -12.71 20.15 -6.24
CA THR A 85 -13.97 19.41 -6.42
C THR A 85 -14.90 20.05 -7.45
N GLY A 86 -14.52 21.20 -8.04
CA GLY A 86 -15.29 21.88 -9.09
C GLY A 86 -15.24 21.14 -10.43
N GLU A 87 -14.22 20.34 -10.68
CA GLU A 87 -14.13 19.49 -11.87
C GLU A 87 -14.94 18.19 -11.68
N LEU A 88 -15.79 17.86 -12.67
CA LEU A 88 -16.62 16.66 -12.65
C LEU A 88 -15.77 15.40 -12.39
N SER A 89 -14.63 15.26 -13.08
CA SER A 89 -13.66 14.17 -12.88
C SER A 89 -13.21 14.01 -11.42
N MET A 90 -12.82 15.11 -10.76
CA MET A 90 -12.39 15.06 -9.36
C MET A 90 -13.56 14.73 -8.43
N SER A 91 -14.75 15.28 -8.68
CA SER A 91 -15.95 14.95 -7.90
C SER A 91 -16.31 13.46 -7.99
N MET A 92 -16.19 12.86 -9.18
CA MET A 92 -16.39 11.43 -9.41
C MET A 92 -15.36 10.59 -8.66
N LEU A 93 -14.07 10.99 -8.72
CA LEU A 93 -12.98 10.32 -8.02
C LEU A 93 -13.18 10.32 -6.50
N HIS A 94 -13.53 11.48 -5.92
CA HIS A 94 -13.84 11.60 -4.49
C HIS A 94 -15.01 10.71 -4.09
N ASN A 95 -16.11 10.72 -4.85
CA ASN A 95 -17.28 9.88 -4.59
C ASN A 95 -16.93 8.38 -4.66
N LEU A 96 -16.19 7.97 -5.69
CA LEU A 96 -15.76 6.59 -5.89
C LEU A 96 -14.92 6.08 -4.72
N ILE A 97 -13.95 6.87 -4.27
CA ILE A 97 -13.10 6.53 -3.12
C ILE A 97 -13.93 6.47 -1.83
N GLU A 98 -14.86 7.40 -1.61
CA GLU A 98 -15.76 7.36 -0.44
C GLU A 98 -16.65 6.12 -0.42
N ARG A 99 -17.18 5.70 -1.58
CA ARG A 99 -17.93 4.45 -1.72
C ARG A 99 -17.06 3.23 -1.41
N CYS A 100 -15.87 3.16 -2.01
CA CYS A 100 -14.95 2.06 -1.74
C CYS A 100 -14.51 2.02 -0.26
N ALA A 101 -14.35 3.17 0.40
CA ALA A 101 -14.01 3.22 1.82
C ALA A 101 -15.15 2.75 2.73
N LYS A 102 -16.42 2.96 2.33
CA LYS A 102 -17.59 2.43 3.06
C LYS A 102 -17.70 0.91 2.92
N ASP A 103 -17.54 0.39 1.71
CA ASP A 103 -17.71 -1.03 1.43
C ASP A 103 -16.48 -1.87 1.81
N HIS A 104 -15.27 -1.29 1.71
CA HIS A 104 -13.99 -1.96 1.86
C HIS A 104 -12.98 -1.14 2.68
N PRO A 105 -13.32 -0.77 3.94
CA PRO A 105 -12.53 0.17 4.72
C PRO A 105 -11.07 -0.28 4.94
N HIS A 106 -10.83 -1.57 5.15
CA HIS A 106 -9.48 -2.11 5.38
C HIS A 106 -8.56 -2.08 4.15
N HIS A 107 -9.12 -1.95 2.95
CA HIS A 107 -8.34 -1.84 1.71
C HIS A 107 -8.07 -0.38 1.35
N VAL A 108 -9.03 0.51 1.62
CA VAL A 108 -8.96 1.93 1.21
C VAL A 108 -8.34 2.83 2.26
N LEU A 109 -8.74 2.70 3.53
CA LEU A 109 -8.30 3.61 4.59
C LEU A 109 -6.78 3.59 4.79
N PRO A 110 -6.06 2.44 4.75
CA PRO A 110 -4.60 2.47 4.84
C PRO A 110 -3.93 3.30 3.74
N LEU A 111 -4.46 3.27 2.51
CA LEU A 111 -3.93 4.07 1.40
C LEU A 111 -4.14 5.57 1.64
N LEU A 112 -5.34 5.96 2.07
CA LEU A 112 -5.66 7.35 2.39
C LEU A 112 -4.88 7.86 3.59
N LEU A 113 -4.69 7.03 4.61
CA LEU A 113 -3.92 7.36 5.81
C LEU A 113 -2.45 7.55 5.47
N ALA A 114 -1.86 6.68 4.65
CA ALA A 114 -0.49 6.83 4.19
C ALA A 114 -0.29 8.16 3.45
N LEU A 115 -1.25 8.54 2.59
CA LEU A 115 -1.21 9.82 1.89
C LEU A 115 -1.36 11.01 2.85
N ALA A 116 -2.35 10.95 3.75
CA ALA A 116 -2.60 12.01 4.73
C ALA A 116 -1.45 12.19 5.74
N ASN A 117 -0.72 11.12 6.04
CA ASN A 117 0.42 11.08 6.95
C ASN A 117 1.76 11.29 6.24
N SER A 118 1.77 11.67 4.96
CA SER A 118 2.98 11.80 4.13
C SER A 118 4.14 12.51 4.83
N TYR A 119 3.88 13.59 5.57
CA TYR A 119 4.92 14.39 6.24
C TYR A 119 5.01 14.18 7.76
N LYS A 120 4.27 13.22 8.34
CA LYS A 120 4.26 13.00 9.80
C LYS A 120 5.59 12.55 10.38
N ASP A 121 6.53 12.06 9.57
CA ASP A 121 7.90 11.77 10.04
C ASP A 121 8.60 13.01 10.59
N LYS A 122 8.24 14.21 10.10
CA LYS A 122 8.85 15.48 10.56
C LYS A 122 8.57 15.76 12.03
N ASP A 123 7.47 15.24 12.57
CA ASP A 123 7.10 15.45 13.97
C ASP A 123 8.04 14.69 14.93
N TYR A 124 8.76 13.69 14.41
CA TYR A 124 9.63 12.80 15.19
C TYR A 124 11.12 12.94 14.84
N CYS A 125 11.45 13.52 13.69
CA CYS A 125 12.83 13.75 13.27
C CYS A 125 13.37 15.07 13.86
N GLN A 126 14.46 14.98 14.64
CA GLN A 126 15.14 16.13 15.27
C GLN A 126 16.03 16.94 14.31
N SER A 127 15.89 16.81 12.99
CA SER A 127 16.66 17.63 12.05
C SER A 127 16.00 18.99 11.86
N PRO A 128 16.63 20.10 12.31
CA PRO A 128 16.22 21.42 11.88
C PRO A 128 16.63 21.56 10.40
N LEU A 129 15.78 22.20 9.59
CA LEU A 129 16.02 22.56 8.18
C LEU A 129 15.59 21.49 7.16
N GLN A 130 14.31 21.54 6.80
CA GLN A 130 13.88 21.78 5.42
C GLN A 130 12.57 22.54 5.54
N GLY A 131 12.51 23.72 4.91
CA GLY A 131 11.42 24.69 5.06
C GLY A 131 10.04 24.04 5.00
N ALA A 132 9.08 24.66 5.68
CA ALA A 132 7.67 24.29 5.61
C ALA A 132 7.17 24.42 4.17
N SER A 133 7.52 23.45 3.32
CA SER A 133 6.94 23.29 2.00
C SER A 133 5.46 23.11 2.25
N LYS A 134 4.66 23.97 1.60
CA LYS A 134 3.20 23.86 1.68
C LYS A 134 2.84 22.40 1.40
N PRO A 135 2.00 21.77 2.24
CA PRO A 135 1.61 20.40 2.02
C PRO A 135 1.01 20.30 0.61
N GLU A 136 1.43 19.28 -0.13
CA GLU A 136 0.90 19.04 -1.47
C GLU A 136 -0.63 18.96 -1.43
N THR A 137 -1.31 19.49 -2.44
CA THR A 137 -2.79 19.57 -2.51
C THR A 137 -3.45 18.21 -2.28
N ARG A 138 -2.83 17.13 -2.76
CA ARG A 138 -3.29 15.75 -2.54
C ARG A 138 -3.29 15.31 -1.07
N VAL A 139 -2.33 15.78 -0.28
CA VAL A 139 -2.23 15.46 1.16
C VAL A 139 -3.36 16.14 1.91
N VAL A 140 -3.62 17.41 1.60
CA VAL A 140 -4.72 18.17 2.20
C VAL A 140 -6.08 17.58 1.78
N ALA A 141 -6.24 17.21 0.51
CA ALA A 141 -7.43 16.51 0.02
C ALA A 141 -7.68 15.19 0.78
N ALA A 142 -6.65 14.36 0.97
CA ALA A 142 -6.76 13.13 1.76
C ALA A 142 -7.22 13.39 3.20
N GLN A 143 -6.64 14.41 3.85
CA GLN A 143 -7.00 14.81 5.21
C GLN A 143 -8.46 15.28 5.30
N HIS A 144 -8.92 16.07 4.32
CA HIS A 144 -10.30 16.52 4.25
C HIS A 144 -11.29 15.37 4.00
N MET A 145 -10.95 14.41 3.13
CA MET A 145 -11.78 13.22 2.92
C MET A 145 -11.90 12.39 4.20
N LEU A 146 -10.78 12.17 4.92
CA LEU A 146 -10.79 11.46 6.20
C LEU A 146 -11.62 12.19 7.27
N SER A 147 -11.54 13.52 7.35
CA SER A 147 -12.33 14.30 8.31
C SER A 147 -13.83 14.25 7.98
N LYS A 148 -14.19 14.38 6.70
CA LYS A 148 -15.57 14.22 6.21
C LYS A 148 -16.14 12.83 6.53
N MET A 149 -15.37 11.76 6.27
CA MET A 149 -15.79 10.39 6.56
C MET A 149 -15.95 10.13 8.06
N LYS A 150 -15.08 10.69 8.92
CA LYS A 150 -15.22 10.60 10.38
C LYS A 150 -16.52 11.23 10.90
N GLN A 151 -17.01 12.28 10.25
CA GLN A 151 -18.24 12.98 10.68
C GLN A 151 -19.51 12.26 10.23
N LYS A 152 -19.51 11.69 9.01
CA LYS A 152 -20.74 11.22 8.34
C LYS A 152 -20.97 9.72 8.37
N SER A 153 -20.04 8.92 8.91
CA SER A 153 -20.10 7.46 8.76
C SER A 153 -19.87 6.68 10.06
N ASN A 154 -20.32 5.43 10.05
CA ASN A 154 -19.99 4.37 11.01
C ASN A 154 -18.48 4.05 11.06
N LEU A 155 -17.65 4.62 10.18
CA LEU A 155 -16.20 4.41 10.16
C LEU A 155 -15.45 5.28 11.17
N LYS A 156 -16.12 6.17 11.92
CA LYS A 156 -15.49 7.10 12.86
C LYS A 156 -14.50 6.43 13.82
N THR A 157 -14.93 5.33 14.46
CA THR A 157 -14.10 4.57 15.40
C THR A 157 -12.93 3.91 14.69
N LEU A 158 -13.19 3.23 13.58
CA LEU A 158 -12.19 2.54 12.78
C LEU A 158 -11.10 3.50 12.26
N ILE A 159 -11.49 4.66 11.71
CA ILE A 159 -10.54 5.66 11.22
C ILE A 159 -9.70 6.19 12.39
N ARG A 160 -10.31 6.47 13.55
CA ARG A 160 -9.57 6.91 14.74
C ARG A 160 -8.54 5.87 15.16
N ASP A 161 -8.93 4.60 15.26
CA ASP A 161 -8.05 3.53 15.70
C ASP A 161 -6.92 3.26 14.69
N MET A 162 -7.23 3.24 13.39
CA MET A 162 -6.21 3.11 12.34
C MET A 162 -5.22 4.29 12.34
N GLN A 163 -5.66 5.50 12.65
CA GLN A 163 -4.76 6.66 12.79
C GLN A 163 -3.79 6.49 13.95
N VAL A 164 -4.30 6.14 15.13
CA VAL A 164 -3.45 5.92 16.32
C VAL A 164 -2.45 4.79 16.05
N VAL A 165 -2.90 3.70 15.41
CA VAL A 165 -2.00 2.60 15.00
C VAL A 165 -0.93 3.09 14.03
N SER A 166 -1.31 3.82 12.97
CA SER A 166 -0.36 4.34 11.97
C SER A 166 0.66 5.28 12.60
N GLU A 167 0.24 6.20 13.48
CA GLU A 167 1.13 7.12 14.18
C GLU A 167 2.09 6.40 15.12
N ALA A 168 1.61 5.36 15.84
CA ALA A 168 2.46 4.55 16.70
C ALA A 168 3.59 3.85 15.93
N TYR A 169 3.30 3.34 14.74
CA TYR A 169 4.33 2.77 13.87
C TYR A 169 5.31 3.82 13.33
N ILE A 170 4.82 5.01 12.93
CA ILE A 170 5.68 6.11 12.46
C ILE A 170 6.60 6.60 13.59
N SER A 171 6.08 6.74 14.81
CA SER A 171 6.87 7.07 16.00
C SER A 171 7.99 6.04 16.22
N LEU A 172 7.64 4.75 16.23
CA LEU A 172 8.63 3.68 16.42
C LEU A 172 9.65 3.61 15.28
N ALA A 173 9.24 3.85 14.04
CA ALA A 173 10.13 3.89 12.88
C ALA A 173 11.24 4.93 13.07
N ASN A 174 10.87 6.13 13.52
CA ASN A 174 11.78 7.27 13.74
C ASN A 174 12.44 7.27 15.13
N PHE A 175 12.04 6.37 16.03
CA PHE A 175 12.65 6.26 17.36
C PHE A 175 14.17 6.05 17.25
N PRO A 176 15.00 6.91 17.88
CA PRO A 176 16.44 6.85 17.76
C PRO A 176 16.98 5.54 18.35
N HIS A 177 17.89 4.91 17.61
CA HIS A 177 18.59 3.73 18.09
C HIS A 177 20.00 4.13 18.51
N THR A 178 20.34 3.88 19.77
CA THR A 178 21.75 3.88 20.22
C THR A 178 22.32 2.49 19.95
N PRO A 179 23.21 2.33 18.97
CA PRO A 179 23.73 1.01 18.60
C PRO A 179 24.64 0.47 19.71
N ASP A 180 24.13 -0.49 20.47
CA ASP A 180 24.98 -1.39 21.24
C ASP A 180 25.34 -2.59 20.36
N LYS A 181 26.64 -2.76 20.06
CA LYS A 181 27.14 -3.83 19.19
C LYS A 181 26.97 -5.23 19.81
N SER A 182 26.76 -5.31 21.12
CA SER A 182 26.68 -6.58 21.86
C SER A 182 25.25 -7.15 21.92
N CYS A 183 24.24 -6.28 22.01
CA CYS A 183 22.85 -6.69 22.19
C CYS A 183 22.04 -6.47 20.91
N LYS A 184 21.35 -7.52 20.42
CA LYS A 184 20.43 -7.40 19.28
C LYS A 184 18.98 -7.16 19.69
N VAL A 185 18.67 -7.28 20.98
CA VAL A 185 17.31 -7.23 21.54
C VAL A 185 17.18 -6.04 22.48
N PHE A 186 16.18 -5.21 22.25
CA PHE A 186 15.99 -3.96 22.98
C PHE A 186 14.56 -3.88 23.50
N LYS A 187 14.36 -3.28 24.67
CA LYS A 187 13.02 -2.98 25.17
C LYS A 187 12.46 -1.74 24.48
N ILE A 188 11.20 -1.79 24.08
CA ILE A 188 10.48 -0.62 23.57
C ILE A 188 10.18 0.29 24.77
N PRO A 189 10.54 1.58 24.73
CA PRO A 189 10.24 2.50 25.82
C PRO A 189 8.74 2.61 26.08
N LYS A 190 8.33 2.70 27.36
CA LYS A 190 6.93 2.90 27.76
C LYS A 190 6.34 4.24 27.28
N SER A 191 7.19 5.18 26.86
CA SER A 191 6.77 6.44 26.22
C SER A 191 6.20 6.21 24.82
N GLU A 192 6.65 5.18 24.09
CA GLU A 192 6.24 4.93 22.72
C GLU A 192 4.76 4.56 22.63
N PRO A 193 3.97 5.19 21.74
CA PRO A 193 2.54 4.95 21.62
C PRO A 193 2.19 3.49 21.33
N ILE A 194 3.08 2.76 20.63
CA ILE A 194 2.87 1.35 20.27
C ILE A 194 2.70 0.43 21.49
N THR A 195 3.29 0.79 22.64
CA THR A 195 3.16 0.03 23.90
C THR A 195 1.79 0.21 24.56
N LYS A 196 1.07 1.29 24.22
CA LYS A 196 -0.25 1.62 24.74
C LYS A 196 -1.39 1.01 23.91
N LEU A 197 -1.08 0.52 22.71
CA LEU A 197 -2.04 -0.15 21.83
C LEU A 197 -2.40 -1.53 22.40
N LYS A 198 -3.60 -1.63 22.97
CA LYS A 198 -4.17 -2.88 23.50
C LYS A 198 -5.57 -3.07 22.94
N ASN A 199 -5.87 -4.29 22.50
CA ASN A 199 -7.20 -4.74 22.04
C ASN A 199 -7.81 -3.85 20.95
N VAL A 200 -7.05 -3.54 19.91
CA VAL A 200 -7.54 -2.86 18.71
C VAL A 200 -8.03 -3.90 17.69
N GLU A 201 -9.06 -4.65 18.08
CA GLU A 201 -9.51 -5.86 17.39
C GLU A 201 -10.12 -5.58 16.02
N HIS A 202 -10.70 -4.40 15.84
CA HIS A 202 -11.29 -4.00 14.57
C HIS A 202 -10.27 -3.45 13.57
N VAL A 203 -9.00 -3.25 13.94
CA VAL A 203 -7.96 -2.82 12.98
C VAL A 203 -7.16 -4.02 12.53
N LEU A 204 -7.25 -4.33 11.24
CA LEU A 204 -6.45 -5.39 10.61
C LEU A 204 -4.95 -5.20 10.90
N CYS A 205 -4.28 -6.27 11.32
CA CYS A 205 -2.82 -6.32 11.39
C CYS A 205 -2.20 -5.97 10.02
N PRO A 206 -1.36 -4.91 9.90
CA PRO A 206 -0.92 -4.38 8.60
C PRO A 206 -0.24 -5.39 7.68
N THR A 207 0.46 -6.36 8.26
CA THR A 207 1.23 -7.39 7.53
C THR A 207 0.41 -8.62 7.14
N VAL A 208 -0.90 -8.61 7.41
CA VAL A 208 -1.80 -9.71 7.04
C VAL A 208 -2.48 -9.39 5.71
N THR A 209 -2.43 -10.33 4.79
CA THR A 209 -3.19 -10.25 3.53
C THR A 209 -4.67 -10.48 3.80
N LEU A 210 -5.48 -9.44 3.55
CA LEU A 210 -6.93 -9.51 3.63
C LEU A 210 -7.52 -9.75 2.22
N PRO A 211 -8.12 -10.92 1.95
CA PRO A 211 -8.81 -11.14 0.68
C PRO A 211 -9.97 -10.16 0.51
N VAL A 212 -10.18 -9.71 -0.72
CA VAL A 212 -11.31 -8.85 -1.08
C VAL A 212 -12.60 -9.67 -1.00
N LYS A 213 -13.56 -9.20 -0.20
CA LYS A 213 -14.86 -9.84 -0.07
C LYS A 213 -15.89 -9.08 -0.88
N LYS A 214 -16.55 -9.76 -1.83
CA LYS A 214 -17.66 -9.18 -2.64
C LYS A 214 -18.78 -8.60 -1.76
N SER A 215 -19.02 -9.18 -0.58
CA SER A 215 -20.05 -8.73 0.37
C SER A 215 -19.69 -7.46 1.14
N GLY A 216 -18.43 -7.01 1.11
CA GLY A 216 -17.98 -5.87 1.92
C GLY A 216 -17.94 -6.13 3.44
N ASN A 217 -18.25 -7.35 3.91
CA ASN A 217 -18.29 -7.63 5.34
C ASN A 217 -16.91 -8.00 5.92
N TYR A 218 -16.34 -7.06 6.69
CA TYR A 218 -15.05 -7.21 7.37
C TYR A 218 -15.15 -7.20 8.91
N GLN A 219 -16.26 -7.63 9.49
CA GLN A 219 -16.41 -7.65 10.95
C GLN A 219 -15.37 -8.55 11.67
N ASN A 220 -14.97 -9.66 11.04
CA ASN A 220 -14.05 -10.64 11.62
C ASN A 220 -12.66 -10.55 10.96
N VAL A 221 -12.05 -9.36 10.98
CA VAL A 221 -10.65 -9.20 10.56
C VAL A 221 -9.71 -9.72 11.64
N LEU A 222 -8.49 -10.07 11.22
CA LEU A 222 -7.43 -10.42 12.14
C LEU A 222 -6.86 -9.14 12.76
N GLY A 223 -7.43 -8.77 13.91
CA GLY A 223 -7.14 -7.55 14.64
C GLY A 223 -5.80 -7.54 15.37
N ILE A 224 -5.43 -6.37 15.90
CA ILE A 224 -4.26 -6.18 16.74
C ILE A 224 -4.66 -6.33 18.21
N GLN A 225 -4.18 -7.37 18.88
CA GLN A 225 -4.35 -7.54 20.33
C GLN A 225 -3.32 -6.71 21.11
N GLY A 226 -2.09 -6.64 20.60
CA GLY A 226 -1.02 -5.83 21.20
C GLY A 226 0.33 -6.13 20.57
N PHE A 227 1.40 -5.70 21.23
CA PHE A 227 2.77 -5.87 20.76
C PHE A 227 3.65 -6.47 21.85
N VAL A 228 4.66 -7.24 21.45
CA VAL A 228 5.72 -7.66 22.38
C VAL A 228 6.56 -6.44 22.75
N GLU A 229 6.92 -6.29 24.02
CA GLU A 229 7.63 -5.11 24.55
C GLU A 229 9.10 -5.00 24.12
N THR A 230 9.54 -5.83 23.17
CA THR A 230 10.92 -5.85 22.68
C THR A 230 10.96 -5.76 21.16
N TYR A 231 11.99 -5.09 20.65
CA TYR A 231 12.33 -5.09 19.23
C TYR A 231 13.74 -5.63 19.01
N TYR A 232 14.00 -6.14 17.81
CA TYR A 232 15.29 -6.62 17.37
C TYR A 232 15.91 -5.66 16.37
N SER A 233 17.18 -5.32 16.54
CA SER A 233 17.96 -4.60 15.53
C SER A 233 18.49 -5.60 14.50
N VAL A 234 18.15 -5.41 13.22
CA VAL A 234 18.57 -6.31 12.13
C VAL A 234 19.75 -5.76 11.32
N GLY A 235 20.34 -4.64 11.76
CA GLY A 235 21.44 -3.96 11.08
C GLY A 235 20.99 -3.21 9.81
N GLY A 236 21.94 -2.59 9.12
CA GLY A 236 21.71 -1.77 7.93
C GLY A 236 21.78 -0.26 8.22
N ILE A 237 21.89 0.54 7.15
CA ILE A 237 22.11 2.00 7.22
C ILE A 237 20.98 2.70 7.99
N ASN A 238 19.72 2.31 7.72
CA ASN A 238 18.54 2.94 8.30
C ASN A 238 18.04 2.26 9.59
N VAL A 239 18.81 1.31 10.15
CA VAL A 239 18.55 0.61 11.41
C VAL A 239 17.06 0.23 11.62
N PRO A 240 16.49 -0.61 10.73
CA PRO A 240 15.11 -1.05 10.85
C PRO A 240 14.89 -1.93 12.09
N LYS A 241 13.68 -1.87 12.63
CA LYS A 241 13.30 -2.52 13.89
C LYS A 241 12.38 -3.69 13.60
N LYS A 242 12.81 -4.90 13.92
CA LYS A 242 11.94 -6.09 13.86
C LYS A 242 11.13 -6.18 15.16
N ILE A 243 9.81 -6.10 15.06
CA ILE A 243 8.89 -6.24 16.20
C ILE A 243 7.98 -7.46 16.02
N GLU A 244 7.24 -7.82 17.06
CA GLU A 244 6.24 -8.88 17.00
C GLU A 244 4.86 -8.33 17.39
N CYS A 245 3.92 -8.38 16.45
CA CYS A 245 2.52 -8.03 16.66
C CYS A 245 1.75 -9.27 17.12
N ILE A 246 1.03 -9.16 18.22
CA ILE A 246 0.13 -10.18 18.73
C ILE A 246 -1.25 -9.88 18.15
N CYS A 247 -1.79 -10.82 17.38
CA CYS A 247 -3.11 -10.65 16.76
C CYS A 247 -4.20 -11.32 17.60
N THR A 248 -5.47 -11.07 17.28
CA THR A 248 -6.63 -11.63 18.00
C THR A 248 -6.71 -13.16 17.99
N ASP A 249 -5.98 -13.84 17.11
CA ASP A 249 -5.84 -15.30 17.12
C ASP A 249 -4.75 -15.81 18.09
N GLY A 250 -4.17 -14.93 18.90
CA GLY A 250 -3.10 -15.22 19.85
C GLY A 250 -1.73 -15.47 19.20
N ARG A 251 -1.61 -15.41 17.87
CA ARG A 251 -0.34 -15.67 17.18
C ARG A 251 0.50 -14.40 17.09
N LYS A 252 1.80 -14.57 17.32
CA LYS A 252 2.83 -13.55 17.12
C LYS A 252 3.23 -13.51 15.65
N ARG A 253 3.13 -12.33 15.04
CA ARG A 253 3.53 -12.09 13.65
C ARG A 253 4.69 -11.11 13.64
N PRO A 254 5.90 -11.53 13.23
CA PRO A 254 7.03 -10.63 13.14
C PRO A 254 6.82 -9.63 11.99
N GLN A 255 7.27 -8.41 12.20
CA GLN A 255 7.13 -7.30 11.26
C GLN A 255 8.43 -6.49 11.27
N LEU A 256 8.79 -5.94 10.12
CA LEU A 256 9.92 -5.03 9.99
C LEU A 256 9.40 -3.60 9.87
N VAL A 257 9.67 -2.78 10.89
CA VAL A 257 9.38 -1.35 10.88
C VAL A 257 10.59 -0.63 10.32
N LYS A 258 10.40 0.06 9.20
CA LYS A 258 11.42 0.87 8.53
C LYS A 258 11.06 2.35 8.65
N GLY A 259 12.07 3.15 8.98
CA GLY A 259 12.05 4.60 8.88
C GLY A 259 13.15 5.08 7.94
N ASN A 260 13.07 6.35 7.55
CA ASN A 260 13.98 6.99 6.58
C ASN A 260 14.09 6.29 5.21
N ASP A 261 13.05 5.56 4.79
CA ASP A 261 13.03 4.77 3.55
C ASP A 261 11.67 4.90 2.84
N ASP A 262 11.64 4.99 1.50
CA ASP A 262 10.40 5.14 0.73
C ASP A 262 9.89 3.76 0.26
N LEU A 263 8.88 3.24 0.96
CA LEU A 263 8.32 1.92 0.70
C LEU A 263 7.23 1.90 -0.37
N ARG A 264 6.92 3.03 -1.02
CA ARG A 264 5.85 3.09 -2.02
C ARG A 264 6.20 2.28 -3.27
N GLN A 265 7.45 2.35 -3.72
CA GLN A 265 7.93 1.57 -4.87
C GLN A 265 7.85 0.07 -4.58
N ASP A 266 8.30 -0.34 -3.39
CA ASP A 266 8.21 -1.73 -2.93
C ASP A 266 6.76 -2.23 -2.91
N ALA A 267 5.83 -1.42 -2.38
CA ALA A 267 4.41 -1.75 -2.33
C ALA A 267 3.78 -1.88 -3.73
N VAL A 268 4.13 -0.99 -4.66
CA VAL A 268 3.68 -1.07 -6.06
C VAL A 268 4.20 -2.34 -6.72
N MET A 269 5.47 -2.69 -6.51
CA MET A 269 6.03 -3.93 -7.07
C MET A 269 5.36 -5.19 -6.50
N GLN A 270 5.04 -5.22 -5.20
CA GLN A 270 4.25 -6.33 -4.63
C GLN A 270 2.84 -6.42 -5.23
N GLN A 271 2.23 -5.30 -5.58
CA GLN A 271 0.96 -5.27 -6.28
C GLN A 271 1.08 -5.89 -7.69
N VAL A 272 2.13 -5.52 -8.44
CA VAL A 272 2.41 -6.12 -9.76
C VAL A 272 2.57 -7.63 -9.65
N PHE A 273 3.34 -8.13 -8.69
CA PHE A 273 3.48 -9.57 -8.48
C PHE A 273 2.16 -10.27 -8.12
N THR A 274 1.27 -9.59 -7.39
CA THR A 274 -0.07 -10.12 -7.09
C THR A 274 -0.92 -10.24 -8.36
N ILE A 275 -0.85 -9.27 -9.26
CA ILE A 275 -1.52 -9.31 -10.57
C ILE A 275 -0.91 -10.41 -11.44
N MET A 276 0.42 -10.50 -11.51
CA MET A 276 1.12 -11.57 -12.24
C MET A 276 0.69 -12.95 -11.75
N ASN A 277 0.58 -13.16 -10.44
CA ASN A 277 0.08 -14.42 -9.89
C ASN A 277 -1.35 -14.72 -10.33
N SER A 278 -2.20 -13.70 -10.42
CA SER A 278 -3.58 -13.87 -10.91
C SER A 278 -3.58 -14.34 -12.38
N LEU A 279 -2.77 -13.70 -13.23
CA LEU A 279 -2.60 -14.08 -14.64
C LEU A 279 -1.99 -15.48 -14.81
N LEU A 280 -0.99 -15.82 -13.98
CA LEU A 280 -0.39 -17.16 -13.97
C LEU A 280 -1.37 -18.25 -13.50
N GLN A 281 -2.41 -17.89 -12.74
CA GLN A 281 -3.44 -18.84 -12.32
C GLN A 281 -4.52 -19.07 -13.38
N GLU A 282 -4.71 -18.14 -14.32
CA GLU A 282 -5.66 -18.28 -15.43
C GLU A 282 -5.20 -19.31 -16.47
N ASN A 283 -3.88 -19.45 -16.66
CA ASN A 283 -3.34 -20.45 -17.58
C ASN A 283 -3.23 -21.83 -16.90
N LYS A 284 -3.81 -22.86 -17.54
CA LYS A 284 -3.87 -24.23 -17.00
C LYS A 284 -2.50 -24.86 -16.77
N GLU A 285 -1.52 -24.58 -17.64
CA GLU A 285 -0.18 -25.16 -17.58
C GLU A 285 0.62 -24.63 -16.39
N THR A 286 0.55 -23.32 -16.15
CA THR A 286 1.20 -22.63 -15.04
C THR A 286 0.52 -22.96 -13.71
N LEU A 287 -0.81 -23.07 -13.71
CA LEU A 287 -1.61 -23.48 -12.55
C LEU A 287 -1.27 -24.91 -12.10
N THR A 288 -1.20 -25.85 -13.04
CA THR A 288 -0.87 -27.27 -12.75
C THR A 288 0.50 -27.41 -12.10
N ARG A 289 1.46 -26.58 -12.54
CA ARG A 289 2.83 -26.52 -12.00
C ARG A 289 2.97 -25.64 -10.75
N ARG A 290 1.88 -24.96 -10.34
CA ARG A 290 1.85 -24.00 -9.23
C ARG A 290 2.92 -22.92 -9.35
N LEU A 291 3.12 -22.40 -10.56
CA LEU A 291 4.06 -21.31 -10.81
C LEU A 291 3.50 -20.02 -10.23
N LEU A 292 4.01 -19.66 -9.05
CA LEU A 292 3.61 -18.46 -8.32
C LEU A 292 4.86 -17.77 -7.79
N ILE A 293 4.83 -16.44 -7.84
CA ILE A 293 5.81 -15.59 -7.18
C ILE A 293 5.37 -15.46 -5.72
N ARG A 294 6.25 -15.81 -4.77
CA ARG A 294 5.98 -15.57 -3.36
C ARG A 294 5.94 -14.07 -3.09
N THR A 295 4.79 -13.56 -2.67
CA THR A 295 4.59 -12.17 -2.27
C THR A 295 4.67 -12.02 -0.76
N TYR A 296 4.88 -10.79 -0.31
CA TYR A 296 4.82 -10.40 1.09
C TYR A 296 4.18 -9.01 1.20
N LYS A 297 3.64 -8.67 2.36
CA LYS A 297 2.93 -7.41 2.53
C LYS A 297 3.88 -6.24 2.84
N VAL A 298 3.71 -5.16 2.08
CA VAL A 298 4.36 -3.86 2.33
C VAL A 298 3.25 -2.83 2.54
N VAL A 299 3.32 -2.09 3.64
CA VAL A 299 2.37 -1.04 4.00
C VAL A 299 3.12 0.26 4.26
N PRO A 300 3.16 1.18 3.28
CA PRO A 300 3.61 2.54 3.50
C PRO A 300 2.71 3.22 4.53
N LEU A 301 3.29 3.99 5.44
CA LEU A 301 2.55 4.75 6.47
C LEU A 301 2.76 6.27 6.32
N SER A 302 3.85 6.67 5.68
CA SER A 302 4.21 8.05 5.36
C SER A 302 5.16 8.05 4.14
N GLN A 303 5.78 9.19 3.80
CA GLN A 303 6.79 9.23 2.72
C GLN A 303 8.08 8.48 3.06
N ARG A 304 8.41 8.35 4.35
CA ARG A 304 9.71 7.82 4.79
C ARG A 304 9.59 6.69 5.81
N SER A 305 8.38 6.25 6.14
CA SER A 305 8.16 5.16 7.09
C SER A 305 7.10 4.19 6.61
N GLY A 306 7.26 2.94 7.04
CA GLY A 306 6.24 1.92 6.85
C GLY A 306 6.63 0.58 7.45
N VAL A 307 5.78 -0.41 7.17
CA VAL A 307 5.87 -1.74 7.77
C VAL A 307 5.93 -2.78 6.66
N ILE A 308 6.83 -3.75 6.84
CA ILE A 308 7.02 -4.88 5.94
C ILE A 308 6.75 -6.17 6.71
N GLU A 309 6.08 -7.12 6.07
CA GLU A 309 5.93 -8.49 6.56
C GLU A 309 7.30 -9.15 6.69
N TRP A 310 7.57 -9.74 7.85
CA TRP A 310 8.77 -10.55 8.03
C TRP A 310 8.55 -11.97 7.52
N CYS A 311 9.24 -12.32 6.43
CA CYS A 311 9.24 -13.69 5.92
C CYS A 311 9.92 -14.63 6.92
N ASN A 312 9.15 -15.53 7.53
CA ASN A 312 9.69 -16.53 8.46
C ASN A 312 10.46 -17.61 7.71
N ASN A 313 11.47 -18.18 8.39
CA ASN A 313 12.29 -19.28 7.89
C ASN A 313 13.02 -18.96 6.57
N THR A 314 13.40 -17.70 6.38
CA THR A 314 14.24 -17.28 5.26
C THR A 314 15.58 -16.75 5.75
N THR A 315 16.60 -16.83 4.89
CA THR A 315 17.89 -16.18 5.11
C THR A 315 18.33 -15.51 3.81
N PRO A 316 18.92 -14.30 3.85
CA PRO A 316 19.46 -13.69 2.64
C PRO A 316 20.51 -14.61 2.00
N LEU A 317 20.45 -14.77 0.68
CA LEU A 317 21.37 -15.65 -0.06
C LEU A 317 22.84 -15.28 0.19
N ALA A 318 23.13 -13.98 0.24
CA ALA A 318 24.46 -13.47 0.54
C ALA A 318 24.97 -13.94 1.91
N THR A 319 24.12 -13.97 2.95
CA THR A 319 24.52 -14.43 4.28
C THR A 319 24.88 -15.92 4.28
N TYR A 320 24.18 -16.75 3.50
CA TYR A 320 24.52 -18.16 3.36
C TYR A 320 25.80 -18.38 2.54
N LEU A 321 25.97 -17.67 1.42
CA LEU A 321 27.08 -17.88 0.50
C LEU A 321 28.40 -17.26 1.00
N ILE A 322 28.34 -16.01 1.46
CA ILE A 322 29.52 -15.22 1.85
C ILE A 322 29.77 -15.34 3.36
N GLY A 323 28.71 -15.55 4.15
CA GLY A 323 28.79 -15.52 5.61
C GLY A 323 28.41 -14.15 6.17
N GLY A 324 28.40 -14.05 7.50
CA GLY A 324 28.06 -12.83 8.22
C GLY A 324 28.03 -13.04 9.72
N GLY A 325 28.36 -12.00 10.50
CA GLY A 325 28.29 -12.04 11.96
C GLY A 325 29.17 -13.11 12.61
N GLY A 326 30.37 -13.35 12.06
CA GLY A 326 31.34 -14.32 12.59
C GLY A 326 31.19 -15.75 12.04
N VAL A 327 30.19 -16.02 11.19
CA VAL A 327 30.00 -17.34 10.56
C VAL A 327 30.55 -17.34 9.13
N THR A 328 31.36 -18.35 8.78
CA THR A 328 31.92 -18.53 7.43
C THR A 328 30.85 -18.99 6.44
N GLY A 329 30.79 -18.35 5.27
CA GLY A 329 29.85 -18.69 4.20
C GLY A 329 30.13 -20.02 3.49
N ALA A 330 29.18 -20.50 2.69
CA ALA A 330 29.33 -21.70 1.88
C ALA A 330 30.52 -21.63 0.91
N HIS A 331 30.79 -20.46 0.30
CA HIS A 331 31.90 -20.31 -0.65
C HIS A 331 33.24 -20.66 0.01
N THR A 332 33.58 -20.00 1.12
CA THR A 332 34.83 -20.29 1.86
C THR A 332 34.88 -21.70 2.45
N ARG A 333 33.72 -22.30 2.79
CA ARG A 333 33.67 -23.67 3.32
C ARG A 333 33.99 -24.73 2.26
N TYR A 334 33.43 -24.60 1.06
CA TYR A 334 33.53 -25.60 0.00
C TYR A 334 34.60 -25.30 -1.06
N ARG A 335 35.00 -24.03 -1.21
CA ARG A 335 35.98 -23.54 -2.19
C ARG A 335 37.07 -22.73 -1.48
N LYS A 336 37.97 -23.43 -0.80
CA LYS A 336 39.03 -22.81 0.03
C LYS A 336 40.16 -22.19 -0.79
N GLU A 337 40.38 -22.68 -2.01
CA GLU A 337 41.46 -22.23 -2.90
C GLU A 337 41.04 -21.05 -3.79
N ASP A 338 39.73 -20.81 -3.92
CA ASP A 338 39.20 -19.67 -4.67
C ASP A 338 39.40 -18.37 -3.89
N TRP A 339 39.38 -17.25 -4.60
CA TRP A 339 39.43 -15.93 -3.96
C TRP A 339 38.26 -15.74 -2.99
N SER A 340 38.57 -15.14 -1.84
CA SER A 340 37.57 -14.87 -0.81
C SER A 340 36.58 -13.79 -1.28
N PRO A 341 35.33 -13.80 -0.79
CA PRO A 341 34.34 -12.80 -1.18
C PRO A 341 34.75 -11.34 -0.87
N THR A 342 35.61 -11.14 0.13
CA THR A 342 36.18 -9.83 0.46
C THR A 342 37.24 -9.37 -0.52
N VAL A 343 37.92 -10.28 -1.22
CA VAL A 343 38.88 -9.95 -2.29
C VAL A 343 38.16 -9.63 -3.60
N CYS A 344 37.01 -10.27 -3.86
CA CYS A 344 36.25 -10.06 -5.09
C CYS A 344 35.32 -8.83 -5.09
N ARG A 345 34.99 -8.29 -3.90
CA ARG A 345 34.18 -7.07 -3.75
C ARG A 345 35.04 -5.84 -3.95
#